data_AF-A0A6G0VL05-F1
#
_entry.id   AF-A0A6G0VL05-F1
#
_cell.length_a   1.000
_cell.length_b   1.000
_cell.length_c   1.000
_cell.angle_alpha   90.00
_cell.angle_beta   90.00
_cell.angle_gamma   90.00
#
_symmetry.space_group_name_H-M   'P 1'
#
loop_
_entity.id
_entity.type
_entity.pdbx_description
1 polymer ?
#
loop_
_entity_poly.entity_id
_entity_poly.type
_entity_poly.pdbx_seq_one_letter_code
_entity_poly.pdbx_strand_id
1 'polypeptide(L)'
;AFYKTTFTLPKNLAKPLDTFLDPTGWKKGVAFVNGMNIGRYWPSVGPQITLYIPALFLIPYPGINNIIMLELKGVPENLSISLVDKPNLSGTIHKGF
;
A
#
# COMPACT_ATOMS: atom_id res chain seq x y z
N ALA A 1 2.95 -9.00 -12.53
CA ALA A 1 1.53 -9.42 -12.62
C ALA A 1 0.65 -8.49 -11.79
N PHE A 2 -0.67 -8.53 -11.99
CA PHE A 2 -1.62 -7.81 -11.14
C PHE A 2 -2.07 -8.69 -9.98
N TYR A 3 -2.09 -8.13 -8.79
CA TYR A 3 -2.58 -8.76 -7.57
C TYR A 3 -3.67 -7.88 -6.97
N LYS A 4 -4.74 -8.49 -6.47
CA LYS A 4 -5.90 -7.78 -5.94
C LYS A 4 -6.27 -8.33 -4.58
N THR A 5 -6.60 -7.44 -3.65
CA THR A 5 -7.24 -7.79 -2.39
C THR A 5 -8.38 -6.82 -2.09
N THR A 6 -9.26 -7.21 -1.16
CA THR A 6 -10.40 -6.41 -0.70
C THR A 6 -10.50 -6.42 0.81
N PHE A 7 -10.98 -5.33 1.40
CA PHE A 7 -11.18 -5.22 2.84
C PHE A 7 -12.32 -4.26 3.18
N THR A 8 -12.88 -4.41 4.37
CA THR A 8 -13.85 -3.46 4.95
C THR A 8 -13.20 -2.74 6.12
N LEU A 9 -13.54 -1.47 6.32
CA LEU A 9 -13.14 -0.74 7.51
C LEU A 9 -13.89 -1.25 8.75
N PRO A 10 -13.35 -1.05 9.98
CA PRO A 10 -14.05 -1.42 11.21
C PRO A 10 -15.42 -0.72 11.32
N LYS A 11 -16.44 -1.46 11.77
CA LYS A 11 -17.82 -0.95 11.91
C LYS A 11 -17.93 0.23 12.89
N ASN A 12 -17.04 0.30 13.88
CA ASN A 12 -17.01 1.34 14.91
C ASN A 12 -16.18 2.58 14.51
N LEU A 13 -15.64 2.63 13.30
CA LEU A 13 -14.90 3.78 12.81
C LEU A 13 -15.87 4.84 12.29
N ALA A 14 -15.93 6.00 12.94
CA ALA A 14 -16.87 7.08 12.58
C ALA A 14 -16.67 7.62 11.15
N LYS A 15 -15.41 7.67 10.70
CA LYS A 15 -15.01 8.07 9.34
C LYS A 15 -13.67 7.44 8.98
N PRO A 16 -13.37 7.19 7.69
CA PRO A 16 -12.04 6.75 7.29
C PRO A 16 -10.97 7.71 7.79
N LEU A 17 -9.80 7.16 8.11
CA LEU A 17 -8.61 7.90 8.50
C LEU A 17 -7.52 7.66 7.47
N ASP A 18 -6.61 8.62 7.39
CA ASP A 18 -5.39 8.48 6.62
C ASP A 18 -4.60 7.25 7.08
N THR A 19 -3.95 6.59 6.13
CA THR A 19 -3.12 5.41 6.40
C THR A 19 -2.00 5.32 5.38
N PHE A 20 -1.14 4.31 5.53
CA PHE A 20 -0.06 4.04 4.60
C PHE A 20 -0.06 2.57 4.21
N LEU A 21 0.03 2.30 2.91
CA LEU A 21 0.30 0.96 2.39
C LEU A 21 1.76 0.62 2.65
N ASP A 22 2.01 -0.45 3.39
CA ASP A 22 3.31 -1.08 3.54
C ASP A 22 3.40 -2.32 2.64
N PRO A 23 4.15 -2.24 1.52
CA PRO A 23 4.38 -3.35 0.61
C PRO A 23 5.66 -4.14 0.96
N THR A 24 6.16 -4.09 2.20
CA THR A 24 7.35 -4.84 2.61
C THR A 24 7.25 -6.32 2.21
N GLY A 25 8.33 -6.83 1.61
CA GLY A 25 8.39 -8.17 0.99
C GLY A 25 8.16 -8.16 -0.52
N TRP A 26 7.38 -7.22 -1.04
CA TRP A 26 7.26 -6.96 -2.49
C TRP A 26 8.50 -6.24 -3.02
N LYS A 27 8.72 -6.25 -4.34
CA LYS A 27 9.95 -5.71 -4.92
C LYS A 27 9.75 -4.35 -5.58
N LYS A 28 9.10 -4.27 -6.74
CA LYS A 28 8.95 -3.02 -7.48
C LYS A 28 7.64 -2.99 -8.24
N GLY A 29 6.85 -1.93 -8.05
CA GLY A 29 5.57 -1.84 -8.72
C GLY A 29 4.82 -0.52 -8.56
N VAL A 30 3.54 -0.58 -8.87
CA VAL A 30 2.56 0.52 -8.74
C VAL A 30 1.36 0.01 -7.96
N ALA A 31 0.85 0.82 -7.05
CA ALA A 31 -0.33 0.47 -6.27
C ALA A 31 -1.53 1.38 -6.59
N PHE A 32 -2.72 0.80 -6.50
CA PHE A 32 -3.99 1.49 -6.68
C PHE A 32 -4.92 1.17 -5.51
N VAL A 33 -5.69 2.16 -5.06
CA VAL A 33 -6.73 2.02 -4.04
C VAL A 33 -8.04 2.49 -4.63
N ASN A 34 -9.04 1.62 -4.72
CA ASN A 34 -10.36 1.94 -5.29
C ASN A 34 -10.27 2.59 -6.69
N GLY A 35 -9.33 2.13 -7.52
CA GLY A 35 -9.08 2.68 -8.86
C GLY A 35 -8.17 3.92 -8.90
N MET A 36 -7.87 4.54 -7.77
CA MET A 36 -6.94 5.67 -7.69
C MET A 36 -5.49 5.19 -7.63
N ASN A 37 -4.63 5.67 -8.53
CA ASN A 37 -3.20 5.36 -8.51
C ASN A 37 -2.51 6.11 -7.36
N ILE A 38 -1.95 5.37 -6.39
CA ILE A 38 -1.28 5.95 -5.21
C ILE A 38 0.25 6.01 -5.36
N GLY A 39 0.78 5.63 -6.52
CA GLY A 39 2.17 5.81 -6.90
C GLY A 39 2.99 4.52 -6.95
N ARG A 40 4.31 4.72 -7.04
CA ARG A 40 5.32 3.67 -7.24
C ARG A 40 5.89 3.22 -5.90
N TYR A 41 5.93 1.91 -5.65
CA TYR A 41 6.67 1.35 -4.52
C TYR A 41 7.95 0.67 -5.00
N TRP A 42 9.00 0.75 -4.17
CA TRP A 42 10.23 0.00 -4.36
C TRP A 42 10.92 -0.26 -3.00
N PRO A 43 10.27 -0.98 -2.07
CA PRO A 43 10.73 -1.11 -0.68
C PRO A 43 12.06 -1.88 -0.58
N SER A 44 12.42 -2.67 -1.60
CA SER A 44 13.73 -3.35 -1.64
C SER A 44 14.90 -2.41 -1.92
N VAL A 45 14.64 -1.15 -2.30
CA VAL A 45 15.68 -0.13 -2.59
C VAL A 45 15.51 1.10 -1.71
N GLY A 46 14.30 1.47 -1.30
CA GLY A 46 14.07 2.64 -0.45
C GLY A 46 14.45 3.98 -1.12
N PRO A 47 14.62 5.07 -0.36
CA PRO A 47 14.39 5.15 1.09
C PRO A 47 12.90 5.13 1.47
N GLN A 48 12.02 5.53 0.54
CA GLN A 48 10.58 5.43 0.76
C GLN A 48 10.12 3.96 0.73
N ILE A 49 9.52 3.50 1.83
CA ILE A 49 8.97 2.14 1.95
C ILE A 49 7.46 2.16 1.76
N THR A 50 6.77 3.03 2.51
CA THR A 50 5.30 3.08 2.52
C THR A 50 4.73 4.10 1.54
N LEU A 51 3.53 3.85 1.03
CA LEU A 51 2.76 4.79 0.21
C LEU A 51 1.59 5.38 1.00
N TYR A 52 1.43 6.70 0.96
CA TYR A 52 0.31 7.38 1.62
C TYR A 52 -1.03 7.08 0.93
N ILE A 53 -2.05 6.80 1.73
CA ILE A 53 -3.44 6.64 1.30
C ILE A 53 -4.27 7.71 2.03
N PRO A 54 -4.77 8.73 1.31
CA PRO A 54 -5.71 9.69 1.87
C PRO A 54 -7.00 8.99 2.32
N ALA A 55 -7.58 9.42 3.44
CA ALA A 55 -8.89 8.96 3.91
C ALA A 55 -9.98 9.08 2.85
N LEU A 56 -9.89 10.11 1.99
CA LEU A 56 -10.83 10.36 0.88
C LEU A 56 -10.85 9.26 -0.19
N PHE A 57 -9.82 8.43 -0.27
CA PHE A 57 -9.78 7.30 -1.21
C PHE A 57 -10.41 6.05 -0.62
N LEU A 58 -10.78 6.05 0.67
CA LEU A 58 -11.36 4.91 1.37
C LEU A 58 -12.88 5.03 1.47
N ILE A 59 -13.55 3.91 1.34
CA ILE A 59 -15.00 3.77 1.46
C ILE A 59 -15.33 3.42 2.92
N PRO A 60 -16.17 4.20 3.63
CA PRO A 60 -16.62 3.89 4.98
C PRO A 60 -17.32 2.53 5.07
N TYR A 61 -17.31 1.90 6.26
CA TYR A 61 -18.12 0.70 6.50
C TYR A 61 -19.61 0.98 6.21
N PRO A 62 -20.36 0.07 5.54
CA PRO A 62 -19.99 -1.32 5.18
C PRO A 62 -19.38 -1.47 3.78
N GLY A 63 -18.87 -0.40 3.17
CA GLY A 63 -18.28 -0.45 1.83
C GLY A 63 -17.02 -1.31 1.75
N ILE A 64 -16.83 -1.93 0.57
CA ILE A 64 -15.67 -2.77 0.26
C ILE A 64 -14.62 -1.92 -0.45
N ASN A 65 -13.46 -1.80 0.18
CA ASN A 65 -12.27 -1.21 -0.42
C ASN A 65 -11.51 -2.28 -1.21
N ASN A 66 -10.86 -1.90 -2.31
CA ASN A 66 -9.97 -2.76 -3.06
C ASN A 66 -8.58 -2.13 -3.20
N ILE A 67 -7.56 -2.98 -3.16
CA ILE A 67 -6.17 -2.61 -3.47
C ILE A 67 -5.72 -3.48 -4.64
N ILE A 68 -5.13 -2.83 -5.64
CA ILE A 68 -4.49 -3.50 -6.77
C ILE A 68 -3.02 -3.15 -6.79
N MET A 69 -2.17 -4.17 -6.90
CA MET A 69 -0.72 -4.05 -7.02
C MET A 69 -0.28 -4.56 -8.40
N LEU A 70 0.35 -3.71 -9.21
CA LEU A 70 1.09 -4.12 -10.39
C LEU A 70 2.55 -4.38 -9.97
N GLU A 71 2.93 -5.64 -9.80
CA GLU A 71 4.30 -6.03 -9.46
C GLU A 71 5.12 -6.35 -10.72
N LEU A 72 6.35 -5.84 -10.77
CA LEU A 72 7.25 -5.90 -11.92
C LEU A 72 8.47 -6.80 -11.72
N LYS A 73 8.77 -7.22 -10.48
CA LYS A 73 10.00 -7.99 -10.17
C LYS A 73 9.75 -9.24 -9.34
N GLY A 74 9.06 -9.13 -8.20
CA GLY A 74 8.89 -10.27 -7.30
C GLY A 74 7.93 -10.00 -6.15
N VAL A 75 7.33 -11.07 -5.64
CA VAL A 75 6.31 -11.05 -4.59
C VAL A 75 6.77 -11.81 -3.35
N PRO A 76 6.25 -11.49 -2.15
CA PRO A 76 6.45 -12.31 -0.97
C PRO A 76 5.65 -13.62 -1.07
N GLU A 77 6.13 -14.68 -0.41
CA GLU A 77 5.50 -16.01 -0.44
C GLU A 77 4.05 -16.00 0.06
N ASN A 78 3.76 -15.19 1.09
CA ASN A 78 2.43 -15.11 1.71
C ASN A 78 1.47 -14.15 0.98
N LEU A 79 1.92 -13.46 -0.08
CA LEU A 79 1.15 -12.48 -0.85
C LEU A 79 0.44 -11.40 -0.01
N SER A 80 1.00 -11.03 1.13
CA SER A 80 0.38 -10.06 2.05
C SER A 80 0.88 -8.63 1.86
N ILE A 81 0.05 -7.67 2.25
CA ILE A 81 0.37 -6.25 2.43
C ILE A 81 -0.21 -5.78 3.77
N SER A 82 0.30 -4.68 4.30
CA SER A 82 -0.20 -4.10 5.55
C SER A 82 -0.64 -2.65 5.36
N LEU A 83 -1.60 -2.21 6.18
CA LEU A 83 -1.94 -0.80 6.35
C LEU A 83 -1.44 -0.35 7.72
N VAL A 84 -0.63 0.70 7.77
CA VAL A 84 0.02 1.21 8.99
C VAL A 84 -0.37 2.66 9.26
N ASP A 85 -0.22 3.11 10.50
CA ASP A 85 -0.64 4.45 10.97
C ASP A 85 0.45 5.52 10.80
N LYS A 86 1.69 5.12 10.52
CA LYS A 86 2.85 6.00 10.35
C LYS A 86 3.62 5.66 9.08
N PRO A 87 4.15 6.66 8.38
CA PRO A 87 4.98 6.40 7.21
C PRO A 87 6.33 5.80 7.62
N ASN A 88 6.85 4.90 6.79
CA ASN A 88 8.26 4.51 6.81
C ASN A 88 8.94 5.07 5.56
N LEU A 89 9.74 6.13 5.76
CA LEU A 89 10.54 6.81 4.73
C LEU A 89 12.04 6.61 4.95
N SER A 90 12.41 5.75 5.90
CA SER A 90 13.78 5.56 6.39
C SER A 90 14.38 4.24 5.92
N GLY A 91 13.92 3.72 4.78
CA GLY A 91 14.51 2.57 4.12
C GLY A 91 15.97 2.80 3.74
N THR A 92 16.68 1.73 3.41
CA THR A 92 18.08 1.79 3.01
C THR A 92 18.29 2.81 1.90
N ILE A 93 19.33 3.64 2.02
CA ILE A 93 19.79 4.52 0.96
C ILE A 93 20.98 3.84 0.31
N HIS A 94 20.79 3.31 -0.90
CA HIS A 94 21.91 2.81 -1.69
C HIS A 94 22.67 3.98 -2.29
N LYS A 95 23.92 4.18 -1.89
CA LYS A 95 24.83 5.13 -2.55
C LYS A 95 25.28 4.49 -3.87
N GLY A 96 24.92 5.08 -5.02
CA GLY A 96 25.31 4.53 -6.33
C GLY A 96 24.41 4.81 -7.52
N PHE A 97 23.58 5.85 -7.48
CA PHE A 97 23.33 6.64 -8.70
C PHE A 97 24.33 7.79 -8.72
#